data_AF-A0A661KA43-F1
#
_entry.id   AF-A0A661KA43-F1
#
_cell.length_a   1.000
_cell.length_b   1.000
_cell.length_c   1.000
_cell.angle_alpha   90.00
_cell.angle_beta   90.00
_cell.angle_gamma   90.00
#
_symmetry.space_group_name_H-M   'P 1'
#
loop_
_entity.id
_entity.type
_entity.pdbx_description
1 polymer ?
#
loop_
_entity_poly.entity_id
_entity_poly.type
_entity_poly.pdbx_seq_one_letter_code
_entity_poly.pdbx_strand_id
1 'polypeptide(L)'
;MGREPLILVINLGSTSTKLGVYSGEEEVFRKTMRHSPEELRSLSIEEELALRKEAVEKSLDLNNISKGDLDLIVSRGGLMRPIEGGVYRVNDGMCEDLRAARYGWHPANLGPIIAKEIANEVGVEAIVVDPPTVDEMEP
;
A
#
# COMPACT_ATOMS: atom_id res chain seq x y z
N MET A 1 -12.25 -16.13 23.07
CA MET A 1 -11.13 -15.32 22.56
C MET A 1 -11.32 -15.20 21.06
N GLY A 2 -11.36 -13.98 20.53
CA GLY A 2 -11.39 -13.78 19.08
C GLY A 2 -10.06 -14.21 18.46
N ARG A 3 -10.06 -14.45 17.14
CA ARG A 3 -8.79 -14.57 16.40
C ARG A 3 -8.05 -13.24 16.42
N GLU A 4 -6.72 -13.28 16.43
CA GLU A 4 -5.89 -12.09 16.24
C GLU A 4 -6.17 -11.47 14.84
N PRO A 5 -6.07 -10.14 14.70
CA PRO A 5 -6.33 -9.49 13.42
C PRO A 5 -5.24 -9.83 12.41
N LEU A 6 -5.66 -10.16 11.19
CA LEU A 6 -4.78 -10.44 10.06
C LEU A 6 -4.56 -9.16 9.24
N ILE A 7 -3.34 -8.63 9.29
CA ILE A 7 -2.99 -7.31 8.75
C ILE A 7 -2.08 -7.49 7.55
N LEU A 8 -2.49 -6.96 6.39
CA LEU A 8 -1.62 -6.85 5.22
C LEU A 8 -0.90 -5.50 5.24
N VAL A 9 0.43 -5.51 5.16
CA VAL A 9 1.27 -4.32 5.05
C VAL A 9 1.89 -4.25 3.66
N ILE A 10 1.72 -3.12 2.96
CA ILE A 10 2.19 -2.88 1.60
C ILE A 10 3.21 -1.73 1.60
N ASN A 11 4.38 -1.94 0.98
CA ASN A 11 5.40 -0.91 0.83
C ASN A 11 5.99 -0.94 -0.59
N LEU A 12 5.68 0.10 -1.36
CA LEU A 12 6.20 0.29 -2.71
C LEU A 12 7.47 1.14 -2.67
N GLY A 13 8.57 0.56 -3.14
CA GLY A 13 9.80 1.25 -3.48
C GLY A 13 9.92 1.46 -4.99
N SER A 14 10.96 2.20 -5.41
CA SER A 14 11.16 2.57 -6.81
C SER A 14 11.20 1.36 -7.76
N THR A 15 11.87 0.28 -7.38
CA THR A 15 12.02 -0.94 -8.20
C THR A 15 11.56 -2.21 -7.45
N SER A 16 10.78 -2.04 -6.38
CA SER A 16 10.31 -3.17 -5.58
C SER A 16 8.92 -2.96 -5.03
N THR A 17 8.16 -4.04 -4.94
CA THR A 17 6.93 -4.12 -4.16
C THR A 17 7.20 -5.07 -3.00
N LYS A 18 7.10 -4.57 -1.77
CA LYS A 18 7.24 -5.37 -0.56
C LYS A 18 5.87 -5.52 0.08
N LEU A 19 5.57 -6.71 0.57
CA LEU A 19 4.44 -6.90 1.47
C LEU A 19 4.81 -7.81 2.65
N GLY A 20 4.06 -7.69 3.73
CA GLY A 20 4.03 -8.67 4.80
C GLY A 20 2.60 -8.87 5.29
N VAL A 21 2.29 -10.07 5.78
CA VAL A 21 1.04 -10.37 6.47
C VAL A 21 1.37 -10.70 7.91
N TYR A 22 0.64 -10.10 8.84
CA TYR A 22 0.86 -10.23 10.28
C TYR A 22 -0.43 -10.67 10.97
N SER A 23 -0.32 -11.57 11.95
CA SER A 23 -1.42 -11.96 12.83
C SER A 23 -1.14 -11.38 14.21
N GLY A 24 -1.75 -10.24 14.53
CA GLY A 24 -1.34 -9.43 15.67
C GLY A 24 0.13 -8.99 15.52
N GLU A 25 1.00 -9.42 16.44
CA GLU A 25 2.44 -9.13 16.39
C GLU A 25 3.27 -10.17 15.63
N GLU A 26 2.67 -11.29 15.22
CA GLU A 26 3.37 -12.39 14.56
C GLU A 26 3.46 -12.18 13.04
N GLU A 27 4.68 -12.27 12.47
CA GLU A 27 4.87 -12.27 11.00
C GLU A 27 4.43 -13.63 10.44
N VAL A 28 3.33 -13.65 9.69
CA VAL A 28 2.85 -14.84 8.97
C VAL A 28 3.75 -15.10 7.76
N PHE A 29 3.96 -14.06 6.95
CA PHE A 29 4.97 -14.09 5.90
C PHE A 29 5.37 -12.67 5.46
N ARG A 30 6.53 -12.58 4.80
CA ARG A 30 6.98 -11.36 4.14
C ARG A 30 7.62 -11.67 2.80
N LYS A 31 7.31 -10.85 1.80
CA LYS A 31 7.83 -11.01 0.43
C LYS A 31 8.33 -9.68 -0.13
N THR A 32 9.42 -9.75 -0.89
CA THR A 32 9.89 -8.66 -1.73
C THR A 32 9.88 -9.12 -3.18
N MET A 33 9.11 -8.44 -4.02
CA MET A 33 9.08 -8.61 -5.47
C MET A 33 9.90 -7.48 -6.08
N ARG A 34 10.79 -7.82 -7.01
CA ARG A 34 11.65 -6.87 -7.70
C ARG A 34 11.15 -6.73 -9.13
N HIS A 35 11.11 -5.48 -9.59
CA HIS A 35 10.72 -5.11 -10.93
C HIS A 35 11.94 -4.55 -11.65
N SER A 36 12.09 -4.84 -12.94
CA SER A 36 13.20 -4.27 -13.70
C SER A 36 12.94 -2.77 -13.95
N PRO A 37 13.96 -1.90 -13.82
CA PRO A 37 13.80 -0.48 -14.16
C PRO A 37 13.33 -0.27 -15.61
N GLU A 38 13.77 -1.13 -16.53
CA GLU A 38 13.41 -1.08 -17.94
C GLU A 38 11.92 -1.34 -18.16
N GLU A 39 11.37 -2.37 -17.51
CA GLU A 39 9.94 -2.69 -17.53
C GLU A 39 9.13 -1.52 -16.96
N LEU A 40 9.44 -1.05 -15.74
CA LEU A 40 8.68 0.02 -15.09
C LEU A 40 8.67 1.32 -15.90
N ARG A 41 9.78 1.67 -16.56
CA ARG A 41 9.86 2.88 -17.41
C ARG A 41 8.96 2.83 -18.62
N SER A 42 8.59 1.63 -19.07
CA SER A 42 7.71 1.45 -20.23
C SER A 42 6.23 1.48 -19.89
N LEU A 43 5.88 1.41 -18.60
CA LEU A 43 4.49 1.38 -18.14
C LEU A 43 3.95 2.80 -17.89
N SER A 44 2.68 2.99 -18.24
CA SER A 44 1.88 4.09 -17.71
C SER A 44 1.59 3.90 -16.21
N ILE A 45 1.10 4.96 -15.55
CA ILE A 45 0.74 4.93 -14.12
C ILE A 45 -0.27 3.81 -13.82
N GLU A 46 -1.29 3.65 -14.68
CA GLU A 46 -2.34 2.65 -14.48
C GLU A 46 -1.84 1.22 -14.78
N GLU A 47 -0.91 1.06 -15.74
CA GLU A 47 -0.26 -0.24 -15.97
C GLU A 47 0.66 -0.63 -14.81
N GLU A 48 1.43 0.32 -14.26
CA GLU A 48 2.25 0.08 -13.07
C GLU A 48 1.37 -0.24 -11.84
N LEU A 49 0.23 0.46 -11.68
CA LEU A 49 -0.75 0.18 -10.64
C LEU A 49 -1.27 -1.27 -10.75
N ALA A 50 -1.73 -1.66 -11.94
CA ALA A 50 -2.25 -3.00 -12.20
C ALA A 50 -1.20 -4.08 -11.95
N LEU A 51 0.01 -3.91 -12.49
CA LEU A 51 1.14 -4.82 -12.30
C LEU A 51 1.48 -5.00 -10.82
N ARG A 52 1.55 -3.90 -10.06
CA ARG A 52 1.90 -3.96 -8.63
C ARG A 52 0.76 -4.52 -7.78
N LYS A 53 -0.51 -4.26 -8.11
CA LYS A 53 -1.66 -4.88 -7.44
C LYS A 53 -1.67 -6.38 -7.67
N GLU A 54 -1.55 -6.81 -8.92
CA GLU A 54 -1.50 -8.24 -9.28
C GLU A 54 -0.37 -8.96 -8.53
N ALA A 55 0.79 -8.31 -8.38
CA ALA A 55 1.90 -8.86 -7.62
C ALA A 55 1.56 -9.06 -6.12
N VAL A 56 0.83 -8.12 -5.51
CA VAL A 56 0.34 -8.26 -4.11
C VAL A 56 -0.64 -9.43 -4.00
N GLU A 57 -1.64 -9.49 -4.88
CA GLU A 57 -2.68 -10.52 -4.85
C GLU A 57 -2.10 -11.92 -5.08
N LYS A 58 -1.24 -12.09 -6.10
CA LYS A 58 -0.52 -13.34 -6.33
C LYS A 58 0.32 -13.75 -5.12
N SER A 59 0.91 -12.80 -4.41
CA SER A 59 1.68 -13.11 -3.21
C SER A 59 0.80 -13.58 -2.05
N LEU A 60 -0.44 -13.10 -1.93
CA LEU A 60 -1.40 -13.61 -0.95
C LEU A 60 -1.80 -15.05 -1.32
N ASP A 61 -2.17 -15.27 -2.58
CA ASP A 61 -2.60 -16.58 -3.08
C ASP A 61 -1.51 -17.65 -2.92
N LEU A 62 -0.26 -17.33 -3.28
CA LEU A 62 0.89 -18.25 -3.14
C LEU A 62 1.20 -18.61 -1.68
N ASN A 63 0.76 -17.81 -0.71
CA ASN A 63 0.93 -18.09 0.71
C ASN A 63 -0.38 -18.56 1.37
N ASN A 64 -1.38 -18.95 0.57
CA ASN A 64 -2.69 -19.45 1.01
C ASN A 64 -3.44 -18.48 1.94
N ILE A 65 -3.29 -17.16 1.72
CA ILE A 65 -4.06 -16.14 2.43
C ILE A 65 -5.17 -15.64 1.51
N SER A 66 -6.43 -15.88 1.89
CA SER A 66 -7.55 -15.26 1.19
C SER A 66 -7.60 -13.78 1.53
N LYS A 67 -7.87 -12.92 0.53
CA LYS A 67 -8.11 -11.49 0.80
C LYS A 67 -9.24 -11.29 1.83
N GLY A 68 -10.23 -12.20 1.85
CA GLY A 68 -11.36 -12.14 2.79
C GLY A 68 -11.00 -12.47 4.24
N ASP A 69 -9.80 -12.99 4.52
CA ASP A 69 -9.33 -13.27 5.88
C ASP A 69 -8.66 -12.04 6.51
N LEU A 70 -8.31 -11.05 5.69
CA LEU A 70 -7.70 -9.80 6.13
C LEU A 70 -8.69 -8.97 6.94
N ASP A 71 -8.19 -8.32 7.98
CA ASP A 71 -8.97 -7.42 8.85
C ASP A 71 -8.61 -5.94 8.63
N LEU A 72 -7.40 -5.68 8.12
CA LEU A 72 -6.86 -4.34 7.88
C LEU A 72 -5.78 -4.38 6.81
N ILE A 73 -5.74 -3.35 5.96
CA ILE A 73 -4.66 -3.16 5.00
C ILE A 73 -3.92 -1.85 5.31
N VAL A 74 -2.61 -1.95 5.51
CA VAL A 74 -1.72 -0.84 5.80
C VAL A 74 -0.85 -0.59 4.59
N SER A 75 -0.69 0.67 4.19
CA SER A 75 0.23 1.06 3.14
C SER A 75 1.20 2.13 3.60
N ARG A 76 2.40 2.13 3.04
CA ARG A 76 3.27 3.31 3.09
C ARG A 76 2.56 4.46 2.35
N GLY A 77 2.51 5.64 2.95
CA GLY A 77 2.01 6.84 2.28
C GLY A 77 2.85 7.25 1.07
N GLY A 78 2.20 7.92 0.11
CA GLY A 78 2.86 8.56 -1.03
C GLY A 78 3.21 10.03 -0.77
N LEU A 79 3.53 10.75 -1.85
CA LEU A 79 3.73 12.20 -1.82
C LEU A 79 2.38 12.92 -1.73
N MET A 80 1.95 13.20 -0.51
CA MET A 80 0.71 13.92 -0.19
C MET A 80 1.01 15.38 0.15
N ARG A 81 -0.03 16.15 0.51
CA ARG A 81 0.21 17.44 1.15
C ARG A 81 0.99 17.26 2.47
N PRO A 82 1.69 18.30 2.96
CA PRO A 82 2.21 18.31 4.32
C PRO A 82 1.09 18.01 5.33
N ILE A 83 1.32 17.05 6.22
CA ILE A 83 0.40 16.67 7.30
C ILE A 83 1.19 16.37 8.58
N GLU A 84 0.51 16.32 9.72
CA GLU A 84 1.10 15.84 10.98
C GLU A 84 1.41 14.33 10.92
N GLY A 85 2.22 13.84 11.87
CA GLY A 85 2.39 12.40 12.07
C GLY A 85 1.10 11.71 12.49
N GLY A 86 0.93 10.43 12.12
CA GLY A 86 -0.20 9.63 12.56
C GLY A 86 -0.70 8.57 11.58
N VAL A 87 -1.89 8.05 11.91
CA VAL A 87 -2.59 7.01 11.15
C VAL A 87 -3.81 7.62 10.46
N TYR A 88 -3.86 7.49 9.13
CA TYR A 88 -4.90 8.09 8.31
C TYR A 88 -5.64 7.01 7.50
N ARG A 89 -6.97 7.04 7.53
CA ARG A 89 -7.80 6.21 6.65
C ARG A 89 -7.61 6.66 5.20
N VAL A 90 -7.38 5.70 4.30
CA VAL A 90 -7.32 5.97 2.86
C VAL A 90 -8.72 6.27 2.35
N ASN A 91 -8.91 7.48 1.86
CA ASN A 91 -10.16 7.96 1.26
C ASN A 91 -9.98 8.31 -0.22
N ASP A 92 -11.08 8.62 -0.90
CA ASP A 92 -11.05 8.84 -2.34
C ASP A 92 -10.25 10.10 -2.71
N GLY A 93 -10.34 11.16 -1.90
CA GLY A 93 -9.54 12.38 -2.10
C GLY A 93 -8.03 12.14 -2.01
N MET A 94 -7.58 11.29 -1.08
CA MET A 94 -6.18 10.86 -1.01
C MET A 94 -5.77 10.11 -2.27
N CYS A 95 -6.60 9.17 -2.74
CA CYS A 95 -6.34 8.42 -3.96
C CYS A 95 -6.29 9.33 -5.21
N GLU A 96 -7.18 10.32 -5.29
CA GLU A 96 -7.20 11.31 -6.36
C GLU A 96 -5.91 12.15 -6.39
N ASP A 97 -5.50 12.70 -5.25
CA ASP A 97 -4.28 13.51 -5.14
C ASP A 97 -3.02 12.71 -5.52
N LEU A 98 -2.92 11.47 -5.04
CA LEU A 98 -1.80 10.57 -5.31
C LEU A 98 -1.75 10.14 -6.78
N ARG A 99 -2.91 9.81 -7.38
CA ARG A 99 -3.03 9.42 -8.79
C ARG A 99 -2.71 10.59 -9.71
N ALA A 100 -3.17 11.80 -9.37
CA ALA A 100 -2.88 13.03 -10.11
C ALA A 100 -1.45 13.56 -9.88
N ALA A 101 -0.65 12.91 -9.01
CA ALA A 101 0.67 13.35 -8.60
C ALA A 101 0.70 14.83 -8.16
N ARG A 102 -0.35 15.29 -7.45
CA ARG A 102 -0.56 16.71 -7.11
C ARG A 102 0.62 17.31 -6.34
N TYR A 103 1.27 16.50 -5.51
CA TYR A 103 2.43 16.89 -4.69
C TYR A 103 3.73 16.19 -5.13
N GLY A 104 3.74 15.67 -6.36
CA GLY A 104 4.88 14.97 -6.95
C GLY A 104 4.60 13.50 -7.25
N TRP A 105 5.41 12.94 -8.15
CA TRP A 105 5.32 11.54 -8.55
C TRP A 105 6.39 10.70 -7.83
N HIS A 106 5.95 9.62 -7.20
CA HIS A 106 6.80 8.55 -6.71
C HIS A 106 6.01 7.24 -6.72
N PRO A 107 6.59 6.07 -7.00
CA PRO A 107 5.84 4.79 -7.01
C PRO A 107 5.12 4.45 -5.70
N ALA A 108 5.56 5.01 -4.57
CA ALA A 108 4.84 4.92 -3.29
C ALA A 108 3.42 5.50 -3.35
N ASN A 109 3.12 6.41 -4.27
CA ASN A 109 1.78 6.96 -4.49
C ASN A 109 0.76 5.89 -4.84
N LEU A 110 1.19 4.80 -5.49
CA LEU A 110 0.33 3.69 -5.86
C LEU A 110 -0.04 2.82 -4.65
N GLY A 111 0.74 2.86 -3.57
CA GLY A 111 0.54 2.00 -2.40
C GLY A 111 -0.83 2.19 -1.75
N PRO A 112 -1.23 3.42 -1.39
CA PRO A 112 -2.55 3.68 -0.80
C PRO A 112 -3.71 3.32 -1.75
N ILE A 113 -3.52 3.55 -3.05
CA ILE A 113 -4.52 3.22 -4.08
C ILE A 113 -4.75 1.69 -4.13
N ILE A 114 -3.68 0.90 -4.20
CA ILE A 114 -3.75 -0.57 -4.18
C ILE A 114 -4.41 -1.06 -2.89
N ALA A 115 -4.01 -0.51 -1.74
CA ALA A 115 -4.58 -0.88 -0.45
C ALA A 115 -6.10 -0.60 -0.41
N LYS A 116 -6.54 0.56 -0.92
CA LYS A 116 -7.95 0.94 -1.01
C LYS A 116 -8.75 -0.01 -1.91
N GLU A 117 -8.21 -0.35 -3.08
CA GLU A 117 -8.88 -1.26 -4.01
C GLU A 117 -9.08 -2.65 -3.41
N ILE A 118 -8.02 -3.24 -2.84
CA ILE A 118 -8.11 -4.56 -2.20
C ILE A 118 -9.06 -4.50 -1.00
N ALA A 119 -8.99 -3.43 -0.19
CA ALA A 119 -9.86 -3.27 0.97
C ALA A 119 -11.34 -3.17 0.59
N ASN A 120 -11.66 -2.45 -0.50
CA ASN A 120 -13.03 -2.35 -1.02
C ASN A 120 -13.56 -3.69 -1.53
N GLU A 121 -12.72 -4.53 -2.13
CA GLU A 121 -13.11 -5.85 -2.63
C GLU A 121 -13.56 -6.81 -1.52
N VAL A 122 -13.04 -6.63 -0.29
CA VAL A 122 -13.30 -7.53 0.85
C VAL A 122 -14.02 -6.86 2.02
N GLY A 123 -14.33 -5.57 1.90
CA GLY A 123 -15.11 -4.83 2.89
C GLY A 123 -14.36 -4.49 4.18
N VAL A 124 -13.05 -4.24 4.11
CA VAL A 124 -12.21 -3.82 5.25
C VAL A 124 -11.67 -2.41 5.08
N GLU A 125 -10.93 -1.93 6.08
CA GLU A 125 -10.31 -0.61 6.03
C GLU A 125 -8.91 -0.66 5.43
N ALA A 126 -8.54 0.43 4.74
CA ALA A 126 -7.18 0.72 4.33
C ALA A 126 -6.67 1.97 5.06
N ILE A 127 -5.45 1.92 5.58
CA ILE A 127 -4.79 3.02 6.29
C ILE A 127 -3.38 3.29 5.76
N VAL A 128 -2.89 4.50 5.98
CA VAL A 128 -1.48 4.87 5.86
C VAL A 128 -0.95 5.33 7.21
N VAL A 129 0.33 5.11 7.45
CA VAL A 129 1.03 5.53 8.68
C VAL A 129 2.22 6.41 8.28
N ASP A 130 2.38 7.54 8.95
CA ASP A 130 3.52 8.46 8.86
C ASP A 130 4.06 8.62 7.44
N PRO A 131 3.31 9.29 6.54
CA PRO A 131 3.75 9.45 5.16
C PRO A 131 5.07 10.21 5.06
N PRO A 132 5.79 10.09 3.94
CA PRO A 132 7.04 10.83 3.73
C PRO A 132 6.88 12.36 3.71
N THR A 133 5.65 12.86 3.76
CA THR A 133 5.29 14.27 3.79
C THR A 133 4.82 14.73 5.17
N VAL A 134 5.15 13.98 6.23
CA VAL A 134 5.02 14.49 7.61
C VAL A 134 5.86 15.75 7.75
N ASP A 135 5.24 16.81 8.26
CA ASP A 135 5.89 18.09 8.53
C ASP A 135 5.58 18.53 9.97
N GLU A 136 6.63 18.49 10.80
CA GLU A 136 6.62 18.91 12.21
C GLU A 136 7.80 19.85 12.48
N MET A 137 8.32 20.53 11.45
CA MET A 137 9.45 21.46 11.60
C MET A 137 8.97 22.81 12.16
N GLU A 138 9.78 23.42 13.01
CA GLU A 138 9.55 24.81 13.42
C GLU A 138 9.80 25.77 12.25
N PRO A 139 9.09 26.91 12.18
CA PRO A 139 9.21 27.92 11.11
C PRO A 139 10.61 28.52 10.92
#